data_AF-A0A538BG41-F1
#
_entry.id   AF-A0A538BG41-F1
#
_cell.length_a   1.000
_cell.length_b   1.000
_cell.length_c   1.000
_cell.angle_alpha   90.00
_cell.angle_beta   90.00
_cell.angle_gamma   90.00
#
_symmetry.space_group_name_H-M   'P 1'
#
loop_
_entity.id
_entity.type
_entity.pdbx_description
1 polymer ?
#
loop_
_entity_poly.entity_id
_entity_poly.type
_entity_poly.pdbx_seq_one_letter_code
_entity_poly.pdbx_strand_id
1 'polypeptide(L)'
;MRSVADDPPSSSARHPRQSPRRYRRTLTAPGPLKRVGASAVTKYVYDFSEGNKDMKDLLGGKGANLAEMTNMGLPVPPGFTITTEACLRFLRDGGPPPEMLQEAGEHLTRLEESMDKRLGDPEDPLLVSVRSGAKFSMPGM
;
A
#
# COMPACT_ATOMS: atom_id res chain seq x y z
N MET A 1 35.11 32.26 -63.03
CA MET A 1 34.43 31.84 -64.27
C MET A 1 33.82 30.47 -64.00
N ARG A 2 32.50 30.35 -64.21
CA ARG A 2 31.59 29.22 -63.90
C ARG A 2 31.24 29.04 -62.40
N SER A 3 30.05 28.64 -61.99
CA SER A 3 28.66 28.71 -62.50
C SER A 3 27.83 28.01 -61.42
N VAL A 4 26.78 28.68 -60.94
CA VAL A 4 25.44 28.18 -60.54
C VAL A 4 25.31 26.76 -60.00
N ALA A 5 24.80 26.64 -58.77
CA ALA A 5 23.65 25.79 -58.44
C ALA A 5 23.03 26.25 -57.11
N ASP A 6 21.91 26.94 -57.21
CA ASP A 6 20.87 27.05 -56.19
C ASP A 6 20.26 25.67 -55.91
N ASP A 7 19.98 25.37 -54.63
CA ASP A 7 18.95 24.41 -54.21
C ASP A 7 18.53 24.65 -52.73
N PRO A 8 17.32 24.25 -52.31
CA PRO A 8 16.38 25.05 -51.50
C PRO A 8 16.45 24.84 -49.97
N PRO A 9 15.75 25.66 -49.15
CA PRO A 9 15.70 25.47 -47.71
C PRO A 9 14.85 24.26 -47.33
N SER A 10 15.42 23.34 -46.54
CA SER A 10 14.71 22.22 -45.95
C SER A 10 13.76 22.69 -44.84
N SER A 11 12.47 22.64 -45.16
CA SER A 11 11.35 22.75 -44.25
C SER A 11 11.39 21.61 -43.21
N SER A 12 11.79 21.92 -41.97
CA SER A 12 11.54 21.05 -40.83
C SER A 12 10.23 21.46 -40.17
N ALA A 13 9.21 20.64 -40.40
CA ALA A 13 7.87 20.78 -39.87
C ALA A 13 7.90 20.86 -38.33
N ARG A 14 7.39 21.98 -37.79
CA ARG A 14 7.12 22.15 -36.36
C ARG A 14 6.00 21.18 -35.98
N HIS A 15 6.32 20.18 -35.16
CA HIS A 15 5.31 19.37 -34.49
C HIS A 15 4.40 20.26 -33.62
N PRO A 16 3.07 20.16 -33.71
CA PRO A 16 2.19 20.92 -32.84
C PRO A 16 2.35 20.45 -31.39
N ARG A 17 2.59 21.40 -30.48
CA ARG A 17 2.61 21.19 -29.04
C ARG A 17 1.23 20.71 -28.59
N GLN A 18 1.11 19.43 -28.23
CA GLN A 18 -0.08 18.91 -27.57
C GLN A 18 -0.21 19.54 -26.19
N SER A 19 -1.31 20.25 -25.96
CA SER A 19 -1.69 20.79 -24.67
C SER A 19 -2.01 19.66 -23.68
N PRO A 20 -1.69 19.81 -22.39
CA PRO A 20 -2.03 18.80 -21.40
C PRO A 20 -3.56 18.74 -21.22
N ARG A 21 -4.16 17.60 -21.57
CA ARG A 21 -5.57 17.32 -21.31
C ARG A 21 -5.82 17.37 -19.80
N ARG A 22 -6.49 18.43 -19.34
CA ARG A 22 -7.01 18.52 -17.96
C ARG A 22 -8.03 17.41 -17.74
N TYR A 23 -7.66 16.38 -17.00
CA TYR A 23 -8.60 15.35 -16.53
C TYR A 23 -9.46 15.94 -15.42
N ARG A 24 -10.63 16.50 -15.78
CA ARG A 24 -11.64 16.94 -14.81
C ARG A 24 -12.37 15.70 -14.28
N ARG A 25 -11.78 15.05 -13.26
CA ARG A 25 -12.42 13.95 -12.54
C ARG A 25 -13.54 14.55 -11.68
N THR A 26 -14.79 14.34 -12.08
CA THR A 26 -15.94 14.54 -11.19
C THR A 26 -15.81 13.54 -10.04
N LEU A 27 -15.45 14.02 -8.85
CA LEU A 27 -15.54 13.25 -7.62
C LEU A 27 -17.02 13.13 -7.25
N THR A 28 -17.70 12.10 -7.73
CA THR A 28 -18.94 11.66 -7.11
C THR A 28 -18.60 11.05 -5.75
N ALA A 29 -19.13 11.65 -4.69
CA ALA A 29 -18.96 11.16 -3.33
C ALA A 29 -19.39 9.69 -3.22
N PRO A 30 -18.64 8.83 -2.50
CA PRO A 30 -19.08 7.47 -2.23
C PRO A 30 -20.38 7.50 -1.42
N GLY A 31 -21.35 6.67 -1.83
CA GLY A 31 -22.65 6.56 -1.15
C GLY A 31 -22.52 6.15 0.32
N PRO A 32 -23.57 6.38 1.14
CA PRO A 32 -23.50 6.17 2.58
C PRO A 32 -23.19 4.71 2.91
N LEU A 33 -22.09 4.48 3.60
CA LEU A 33 -21.70 3.18 4.15
C LEU A 33 -22.75 2.75 5.20
N LYS A 34 -23.30 1.56 5.01
CA LYS A 34 -24.28 0.93 5.91
C LYS A 34 -23.65 0.80 7.31
N ARG A 35 -24.24 1.46 8.32
CA ARG A 35 -23.81 1.33 9.73
C ARG A 35 -24.11 -0.10 10.21
N VAL A 36 -23.07 -0.88 10.48
CA VAL A 36 -23.16 -2.10 11.28
C VAL A 36 -22.99 -1.69 12.75
N GLY A 37 -23.92 -2.12 13.59
CA GLY A 37 -23.97 -1.77 15.01
C GLY A 37 -23.09 -2.64 15.91
N ALA A 38 -22.90 -2.13 17.12
CA ALA A 38 -22.28 -2.69 18.34
C ALA A 38 -20.74 -2.66 18.43
N SER A 39 -20.31 -2.01 19.52
CA SER A 39 -18.94 -1.74 19.96
C SER A 39 -18.24 -3.01 20.45
N ALA A 40 -17.73 -3.82 19.53
CA ALA A 40 -16.58 -4.67 19.80
C ALA A 40 -15.31 -3.82 19.61
N VAL A 41 -14.31 -3.98 20.48
CA VAL A 41 -13.00 -3.35 20.28
C VAL A 41 -12.46 -3.83 18.93
N THR A 42 -12.33 -2.92 17.97
CA THR A 42 -11.85 -3.25 16.63
C THR A 42 -10.33 -3.46 16.70
N LYS A 43 -9.89 -4.70 16.48
CA LYS A 43 -8.47 -5.03 16.31
C LYS A 43 -8.03 -4.64 14.91
N TYR A 44 -6.98 -3.83 14.80
CA TYR A 44 -6.50 -3.25 13.54
C TYR A 44 -5.23 -3.89 12.99
N VAL A 45 -4.46 -4.62 13.79
CA VAL A 45 -3.18 -5.23 13.39
C VAL A 45 -3.18 -6.71 13.74
N TYR A 46 -2.71 -7.55 12.81
CA TYR A 46 -2.68 -9.02 12.95
C TYR A 46 -1.30 -9.55 12.58
N ASP A 47 -0.70 -10.40 13.41
CA ASP A 47 0.46 -11.18 12.99
C ASP A 47 0.08 -12.15 11.87
N PHE A 48 1.06 -12.58 11.09
CA PHE A 48 0.80 -13.61 10.07
C PHE A 48 0.24 -14.91 10.67
N SER A 49 0.59 -15.26 11.91
CA SER A 49 0.05 -16.43 12.62
C SER A 49 -1.41 -16.29 13.07
N GLU A 50 -1.98 -15.08 13.07
CA GLU A 50 -3.34 -14.82 13.52
C GLU A 50 -4.36 -14.75 12.36
N GLY A 51 -3.86 -14.67 11.13
CA GLY A 51 -4.68 -14.61 9.92
C GLY A 51 -4.87 -15.97 9.25
N ASN A 52 -5.61 -15.99 8.14
CA ASN A 52 -5.68 -17.13 7.22
C ASN A 52 -6.16 -16.66 5.83
N LYS A 53 -6.19 -17.56 4.84
CA LYS A 53 -6.62 -17.25 3.47
C LYS A 53 -8.05 -16.73 3.33
N ASP A 54 -8.94 -16.99 4.29
CA ASP A 54 -10.35 -16.61 4.24
C ASP A 54 -10.57 -15.17 4.71
N MET A 55 -9.60 -14.59 5.43
CA MET A 55 -9.61 -13.20 5.92
C MET A 55 -9.20 -12.17 4.87
N LYS A 56 -9.34 -12.45 3.57
CA LYS A 56 -8.96 -11.55 2.46
C LYS A 56 -9.63 -10.19 2.50
N ASP A 57 -10.86 -10.12 3.03
CA ASP A 57 -11.60 -8.87 3.13
C ASP A 57 -10.98 -7.94 4.17
N LEU A 58 -10.44 -8.51 5.25
CA LEU A 58 -9.85 -7.79 6.37
C LEU A 58 -8.34 -7.56 6.20
N LEU A 59 -7.59 -8.53 5.69
CA LEU A 59 -6.12 -8.50 5.58
C LEU A 59 -5.62 -8.17 4.16
N GLY A 60 -6.53 -8.11 3.19
CA GLY A 60 -6.17 -8.03 1.77
C GLY A 60 -5.60 -9.36 1.24
N GLY A 61 -5.43 -9.45 -0.08
CA GLY A 61 -4.98 -10.68 -0.75
C GLY A 61 -3.55 -11.09 -0.37
N LYS A 62 -2.63 -10.14 -0.20
CA LYS A 62 -1.24 -10.43 0.19
C LYS A 62 -1.13 -10.84 1.67
N GLY A 63 -1.77 -10.09 2.57
CA GLY A 63 -1.76 -10.39 4.01
C GLY A 63 -2.38 -11.75 4.32
N ALA A 64 -3.55 -12.05 3.73
CA ALA A 64 -4.20 -13.35 3.88
C ALA A 64 -3.34 -14.51 3.34
N ASN A 65 -2.64 -14.33 2.22
CA ASN A 65 -1.74 -15.36 1.69
C ASN A 65 -0.47 -15.53 2.55
N LEU A 66 0.12 -14.45 3.07
CA LEU A 66 1.25 -14.54 4.00
C LEU A 66 0.86 -15.31 5.25
N ALA A 67 -0.32 -15.01 5.81
CA ALA A 67 -0.85 -15.72 6.95
C ALA A 67 -1.09 -17.22 6.67
N GLU A 68 -1.68 -17.55 5.53
CA GLU A 68 -1.85 -18.95 5.11
C GLU A 68 -0.49 -19.67 5.01
N MET A 69 0.50 -19.06 4.37
CA MET A 69 1.84 -19.66 4.25
C MET A 69 2.51 -19.86 5.60
N THR A 70 2.39 -18.89 6.52
CA THR A 70 2.89 -19.01 7.89
C THR A 70 2.22 -20.17 8.63
N ASN A 71 0.89 -20.30 8.54
CA ASN A 71 0.14 -21.39 9.17
C ASN A 71 0.44 -22.77 8.57
N MET A 72 0.85 -22.83 7.30
CA MET A 72 1.34 -24.05 6.65
C MET A 72 2.77 -24.44 7.08
N GLY A 73 3.43 -23.63 7.91
CA GLY A 73 4.80 -23.87 8.36
C GLY A 73 5.87 -23.56 7.30
N LEU A 74 5.53 -22.79 6.26
CA LEU A 74 6.53 -22.33 5.31
C LEU A 74 7.43 -21.26 5.96
N PRO A 75 8.70 -21.16 5.56
CA PRO A 75 9.65 -20.21 6.14
C PRO A 75 9.35 -18.77 5.67
N VAL A 76 8.28 -18.19 6.20
CA VAL A 76 7.90 -16.80 5.99
C VAL A 76 8.58 -15.95 7.07
N PRO A 77 9.34 -14.89 6.72
CA PRO A 77 9.88 -13.96 7.71
C PRO A 77 8.76 -13.39 8.60
N PRO A 78 9.00 -13.20 9.91
CA PRO A 78 7.99 -12.68 10.82
C PRO A 78 7.51 -11.29 10.38
N GLY A 79 6.26 -10.99 10.69
CA GLY A 79 5.62 -9.74 10.32
C GLY A 79 4.13 -9.74 10.61
N PHE A 80 3.51 -8.60 10.33
CA PHE A 80 2.11 -8.34 10.62
C PHE A 80 1.43 -7.58 9.48
N THR A 81 0.11 -7.59 9.48
CA THR A 81 -0.75 -6.89 8.54
C THR A 81 -1.62 -5.87 9.27
N ILE A 82 -1.61 -4.64 8.78
CA ILE A 82 -2.58 -3.61 9.17
C ILE A 82 -3.84 -3.80 8.31
N THR A 83 -4.99 -3.91 8.95
CA THR A 83 -6.27 -4.27 8.31
C THR A 83 -6.78 -3.23 7.31
N THR A 84 -7.64 -3.68 6.39
CA THR A 84 -8.41 -2.82 5.50
C THR A 84 -9.36 -1.89 6.27
N GLU A 85 -9.88 -2.33 7.42
CA GLU A 85 -10.70 -1.52 8.32
C GLU A 85 -9.93 -0.31 8.88
N ALA A 86 -8.66 -0.50 9.28
CA ALA A 86 -7.79 0.60 9.69
C ALA A 86 -7.63 1.64 8.57
N CYS A 87 -7.47 1.18 7.32
CA CYS A 87 -7.38 2.05 6.15
C CYS A 87 -8.68 2.82 5.91
N LEU A 88 -9.85 2.15 5.98
CA LEU A 88 -11.14 2.82 5.84
C LEU A 88 -11.34 3.87 6.93
N ARG A 89 -10.93 3.56 8.17
CA ARG A 89 -10.99 4.48 9.31
C ARG A 89 -10.08 5.68 9.10
N PHE A 90 -8.86 5.46 8.61
CA PHE A 90 -7.93 6.52 8.24
C PHE A 90 -8.53 7.48 7.22
N LEU A 91 -9.10 6.94 6.13
CA LEU A 91 -9.71 7.76 5.08
C LEU A 91 -10.94 8.53 5.55
N ARG A 92 -11.70 7.98 6.48
CA ARG A 92 -12.90 8.60 7.03
C ARG A 92 -12.57 9.76 7.99
N ASP A 93 -11.58 9.56 8.86
CA ASP A 93 -11.27 10.49 9.94
C ASP A 93 -10.10 11.45 9.59
N GLY A 94 -9.42 11.23 8.46
CA GLY A 94 -8.31 12.06 7.99
C GLY A 94 -6.97 11.78 8.66
N GLY A 95 -6.84 10.67 9.39
CA GLY A 95 -5.64 10.30 10.13
C GLY A 95 -5.73 8.90 10.74
N PRO A 96 -4.59 8.32 11.16
CA PRO A 96 -4.56 6.95 11.68
C PRO A 96 -5.32 6.84 13.01
N PRO A 97 -6.08 5.75 13.23
CA PRO A 97 -6.68 5.50 14.54
C PRO A 97 -5.56 5.39 15.60
N PRO A 98 -5.67 6.08 16.75
CA PRO A 98 -4.69 5.96 17.82
C PRO A 98 -4.48 4.52 18.28
N GLU A 99 -5.55 3.72 18.33
CA GLU A 99 -5.53 2.32 18.71
C GLU A 99 -4.72 1.48 17.72
N MET A 100 -4.85 1.77 16.41
CA MET A 100 -4.06 1.09 15.38
C MET A 100 -2.56 1.41 15.52
N LEU A 101 -2.20 2.65 15.83
CA LEU A 101 -0.80 3.02 16.06
C LEU A 101 -0.21 2.31 17.27
N GLN A 102 -1.00 2.19 18.34
CA GLN A 102 -0.60 1.45 19.54
C GLN A 102 -0.36 -0.03 19.23
N GLU A 103 -1.32 -0.69 18.59
CA GLU A 103 -1.19 -2.09 18.18
C GLU A 103 0.01 -2.29 17.24
N ALA A 104 0.21 -1.42 16.26
CA ALA A 104 1.36 -1.51 15.34
C ALA A 104 2.70 -1.39 16.08
N GLY A 105 2.77 -0.56 17.13
CA GLY A 105 3.94 -0.48 18.01
C GLY A 105 4.20 -1.78 18.77
N GLU A 106 3.15 -2.38 19.34
CA GLU A 106 3.24 -3.65 20.06
C GLU A 106 3.68 -4.82 19.16
N HIS A 107 3.18 -4.87 17.93
CA HIS A 107 3.60 -5.85 16.94
C HIS A 107 5.04 -5.60 16.44
N LEU A 108 5.46 -4.34 16.31
CA LEU A 108 6.84 -4.01 15.96
C LEU A 108 7.82 -4.42 17.07
N THR A 109 7.49 -4.18 18.34
CA THR A 109 8.33 -4.64 19.47
C THR A 109 8.49 -6.16 19.46
N ARG A 110 7.40 -6.91 19.22
CA ARG A 110 7.49 -8.37 19.07
C ARG A 110 8.34 -8.80 17.89
N LEU A 111 8.29 -8.05 16.79
CA LEU A 111 9.15 -8.30 15.63
C LEU A 111 10.63 -8.08 15.97
N GLU A 112 10.96 -6.99 16.65
CA GLU A 112 12.31 -6.68 17.16
C GLU A 112 12.83 -7.82 18.06
N GLU A 113 12.02 -8.27 19.02
CA GLU A 113 12.35 -9.39 19.92
C GLU A 113 12.58 -10.69 19.15
N SER A 114 11.72 -11.02 18.18
CA SER A 114 11.82 -12.26 17.39
C SER A 114 13.06 -12.31 16.50
N MET A 115 13.56 -11.15 16.09
CA MET A 115 14.68 -11.00 15.17
C MET A 115 15.99 -10.63 15.87
N ASP A 116 15.95 -10.40 17.19
CA ASP A 116 17.04 -9.90 18.02
C ASP A 116 17.72 -8.64 17.42
N LYS A 117 16.89 -7.72 16.90
CA LYS A 117 17.31 -6.50 16.18
C LYS A 117 16.39 -5.34 16.51
N ARG A 118 16.84 -4.10 16.35
CA ARG A 118 16.01 -2.91 16.64
C ARG A 118 15.88 -1.97 15.44
N LEU A 119 14.69 -1.43 15.23
CA LEU A 119 14.43 -0.48 14.17
C LEU A 119 15.15 0.84 14.49
N GLY A 120 16.04 1.27 13.58
CA GLY A 120 16.82 2.50 13.74
C GLY A 120 18.11 2.34 14.54
N ASP A 121 18.52 1.12 14.89
CA ASP A 121 19.86 0.85 15.43
C ASP A 121 20.94 1.13 14.36
N PRO A 122 21.96 1.97 14.64
CA PRO A 122 23.01 2.27 13.67
C PRO A 122 24.01 1.11 13.43
N GLU A 123 24.15 0.18 14.39
CA GLU A 123 25.13 -0.90 14.34
C GLU A 123 24.52 -2.21 13.81
N ASP A 124 23.33 -2.60 14.28
CA ASP A 124 22.60 -3.77 13.75
C ASP A 124 21.09 -3.51 13.54
N PRO A 125 20.70 -2.83 12.44
CA PRO A 125 19.33 -2.40 12.22
C PRO A 125 18.37 -3.56 11.90
N LEU A 126 17.18 -3.52 12.48
CA LEU A 126 16.00 -4.18 11.91
C LEU A 126 15.55 -3.41 10.67
N LEU A 127 15.53 -4.09 9.51
CA LEU A 127 14.98 -3.54 8.27
C LEU A 127 13.62 -4.18 7.99
N VAL A 128 12.66 -3.36 7.60
CA VAL A 128 11.30 -3.81 7.28
C VAL A 128 10.92 -3.47 5.85
N SER A 129 10.15 -4.35 5.22
CA SER A 129 9.50 -4.06 3.93
C SER A 129 8.03 -3.70 4.17
N VAL A 130 7.59 -2.55 3.70
CA VAL A 130 6.17 -2.15 3.75
C VAL A 130 5.55 -2.39 2.37
N ARG A 131 4.49 -3.22 2.30
CA ARG A 131 3.86 -3.60 1.03
C ARG A 131 2.36 -3.36 1.10
N SER A 132 1.82 -2.65 0.12
CA SER A 132 0.37 -2.46 -0.04
C SER A 132 -0.31 -3.80 -0.38
N GLY A 133 -1.49 -4.03 0.19
CA GLY A 133 -2.30 -5.22 -0.05
C GLY A 133 -3.79 -4.90 0.03
N ALA A 134 -4.49 -4.95 -1.10
CA ALA A 134 -5.94 -4.79 -1.14
C ALA A 134 -6.63 -6.16 -1.28
N LYS A 135 -7.94 -6.21 -1.01
CA LYS A 135 -8.79 -7.39 -1.24
C LYS A 135 -8.65 -7.92 -2.67
N PHE A 136 -8.73 -7.01 -3.63
CA PHE A 136 -8.54 -7.31 -5.04
C PHE A 136 -7.16 -6.84 -5.50
N SER A 137 -6.54 -7.62 -6.39
CA SER A 137 -5.26 -7.25 -6.97
C SER A 137 -5.42 -5.95 -7.77
N MET A 138 -4.61 -4.95 -7.46
CA MET A 138 -4.53 -3.69 -8.20
C MET A 138 -3.16 -3.61 -8.87
N PRO A 139 -3.07 -3.84 -10.20
CA PRO A 139 -1.83 -3.63 -10.93
C PRO A 139 -1.45 -2.15 -10.89
N GLY A 140 -0.23 -1.84 -10.42
CA GLY A 140 0.31 -0.46 -10.43
C GLY A 140 0.14 0.34 -9.13
N MET A 141 -0.22 -0.30 -8.02
CA MET A 141 -0.06 0.26 -6.67
C MET A 141 1.13 -0.35 -5.92
#